data_AF-A0A2X1MZT5-F1
#
_entry.id   AF-A0A2X1MZT5-F1
#
_cell.length_a   1.000
_cell.length_b   1.000
_cell.length_c   1.000
_cell.angle_alpha   90.00
_cell.angle_beta   90.00
_cell.angle_gamma   90.00
#
_symmetry.space_group_name_H-M   'P 1'
#
loop_
_entity.id
_entity.type
_entity.pdbx_description
1 polymer ?
#
loop_
_entity_poly.entity_id
_entity_poly.type
_entity_poly.pdbx_seq_one_letter_code
_entity_poly.pdbx_strand_id
1 'polypeptide(L)' 'MVKASTRVTLDTPEVVCTNRLITGTLEVQKGGAMRGNIEHTGGELSSNGKVLHTHKHPGDSGGTTGSPL' A
#
# COMPACT_ATOMS: atom_id res chain seq x y z
N MET A 1 -22.60 16.03 -6.68
CA MET A 1 -21.48 15.24 -7.23
C MET A 1 -20.49 16.20 -7.84
N VAL A 2 -19.23 16.15 -7.42
CA VAL A 2 -18.16 16.90 -8.07
C VAL A 2 -17.81 16.19 -9.38
N LYS A 3 -17.86 16.90 -10.50
CA LYS A 3 -17.46 16.40 -11.83
C LYS A 3 -16.36 17.31 -12.36
N ALA A 4 -15.12 16.86 -12.29
CA ALA A 4 -13.97 17.59 -12.81
C ALA A 4 -13.25 16.70 -13.83
N SER A 5 -13.19 17.12 -15.09
CA SER A 5 -12.55 16.36 -16.17
C SER A 5 -11.02 16.33 -16.05
N THR A 6 -10.42 17.27 -15.32
CA THR A 6 -8.97 17.36 -15.14
C THR A 6 -8.54 16.92 -13.74
N ARG A 7 -8.90 17.67 -12.69
CA ARG A 7 -8.41 17.42 -11.32
C ARG A 7 -9.28 18.11 -10.27
N VAL A 8 -9.30 17.56 -9.07
CA VAL A 8 -9.65 18.26 -7.83
C VAL A 8 -8.37 18.38 -7.00
N THR A 9 -7.99 19.60 -6.63
CA THR A 9 -6.83 19.87 -5.76
C THR A 9 -7.32 20.42 -4.43
N LEU A 10 -6.81 19.87 -3.33
CA LEU A 10 -7.07 20.34 -1.98
C LEU A 10 -5.74 20.88 -1.43
N ASP A 11 -5.52 22.20 -1.57
CA ASP A 11 -4.32 22.87 -1.07
C ASP A 11 -4.53 23.28 0.39
N THR A 12 -4.23 22.35 1.29
CA THR A 12 -4.47 22.46 2.73
C THR A 12 -3.43 21.66 3.50
N PRO A 13 -3.08 22.06 4.73
CA PRO A 13 -2.27 21.22 5.62
C PRO A 13 -2.87 19.84 5.87
N GLU A 14 -4.20 19.71 5.87
CA GLU A 14 -4.88 18.46 6.20
C GLU A 14 -6.18 18.27 5.41
N VAL A 15 -6.40 17.04 4.95
CA VAL A 15 -7.67 16.55 4.40
C VAL A 15 -8.13 15.39 5.27
N VAL A 16 -9.26 15.54 5.95
CA VAL A 16 -9.80 14.52 6.86
C VAL A 16 -11.05 13.89 6.25
N CYS A 17 -11.01 12.58 6.01
CA CYS A 17 -12.20 11.77 5.77
C CYS A 17 -12.60 11.10 7.10
N THR A 18 -13.78 11.41 7.64
CA THR A 18 -14.20 10.96 8.98
C THR A 18 -14.47 9.46 9.08
N ASN A 19 -14.64 8.78 7.94
CA ASN A 19 -14.98 7.36 7.87
C ASN A 19 -14.20 6.69 6.73
N ARG A 20 -14.88 6.20 5.70
CA ARG A 20 -14.26 5.42 4.61
C ARG A 20 -13.87 6.31 3.43
N LEU A 21 -12.61 6.22 3.02
CA LEU A 21 -12.09 6.73 1.75
C LEU A 21 -12.07 5.59 0.72
N ILE A 22 -12.65 5.80 -0.46
CA ILE A 22 -12.60 4.86 -1.60
C ILE A 22 -11.93 5.60 -2.76
N THR A 23 -10.91 4.98 -3.36
CA THR A 23 -10.22 5.49 -4.55
C THR A 23 -9.95 4.33 -5.52
N GLY A 24 -9.75 4.63 -6.80
CA GLY A 24 -9.35 3.62 -7.79
C GLY A 24 -7.88 3.22 -7.64
N THR A 25 -6.99 4.21 -7.52
CA THR A 25 -5.55 4.04 -7.30
C THR A 25 -5.07 5.00 -6.21
N LEU A 26 -3.92 4.69 -5.61
CA LEU A 26 -3.33 5.46 -4.51
C LEU A 26 -1.85 5.76 -4.79
N GLU A 27 -1.47 7.03 -4.70
CA GLU A 27 -0.08 7.49 -4.72
C GLU A 27 0.22 8.19 -3.40
N VAL A 28 1.31 7.79 -2.72
CA VAL A 28 1.77 8.41 -1.46
C VAL A 28 3.19 8.91 -1.65
N GLN A 29 3.39 10.23 -1.54
CA GLN A 29 4.65 10.86 -1.95
C GLN A 29 5.69 11.00 -0.84
N LYS A 30 5.26 11.13 0.42
CA LYS A 30 6.14 11.50 1.55
C LYS A 30 5.98 10.58 2.76
N GLY A 31 5.61 9.32 2.54
CA GLY A 31 5.34 8.35 3.59
C GLY A 31 4.03 8.63 4.34
N GLY A 32 3.81 7.91 5.43
CA GLY A 32 2.60 8.00 6.25
C GLY A 32 2.52 6.89 7.29
N ALA A 33 1.43 6.85 8.04
CA ALA A 33 1.14 5.81 9.02
C ALA A 33 -0.20 5.14 8.71
N MET A 34 -0.26 3.82 8.88
CA MET A 34 -1.48 3.03 8.81
C MET A 34 -1.68 2.31 10.15
N ARG A 35 -2.92 2.20 10.61
CA ARG A 35 -3.29 1.51 11.86
C ARG A 35 -4.54 0.66 11.63
N GLY A 36 -4.67 -0.42 12.39
CA GLY A 36 -5.72 -1.42 12.21
C GLY A 36 -5.33 -2.47 11.17
N ASN A 37 -6.27 -3.38 10.88
CA ASN A 37 -6.06 -4.44 9.90
C ASN A 37 -6.09 -3.86 8.48
N ILE A 38 -5.06 -4.16 7.70
CA ILE A 38 -4.97 -3.81 6.28
C ILE A 38 -4.91 -5.10 5.47
N GLU A 39 -5.99 -5.38 4.75
CA GLU A 39 -6.10 -6.56 3.89
C GLU A 39 -5.76 -6.18 2.45
N HIS A 40 -4.75 -6.83 1.89
CA HIS A 40 -4.34 -6.66 0.50
C HIS A 40 -4.51 -7.98 -0.27
N THR A 41 -5.20 -7.94 -1.41
CA THR A 41 -5.44 -9.09 -2.28
C THR A 41 -5.49 -8.64 -3.75
N GLY A 42 -5.50 -9.58 -4.69
CA GLY A 42 -5.62 -9.28 -6.12
C GLY A 42 -4.36 -8.66 -6.74
N GLY A 43 -3.17 -8.91 -6.17
CA GLY A 43 -1.89 -8.41 -6.68
C GLY A 43 -0.73 -8.65 -5.70
N GLU A 44 0.36 -7.90 -5.90
CA GLU A 44 1.55 -7.91 -5.04
C GLU A 44 1.64 -6.64 -4.19
N LEU A 45 1.78 -6.81 -2.87
CA LEU A 45 2.23 -5.73 -1.99
C LEU A 45 3.75 -5.83 -1.89
N SER A 46 4.48 -4.87 -2.46
CA SER A 46 5.94 -4.88 -2.48
C SER A 46 6.57 -3.62 -1.87
N SER A 47 7.77 -3.76 -1.33
CA SER A 47 8.61 -2.66 -0.88
C SER A 47 10.05 -2.91 -1.32
N ASN A 48 10.65 -1.95 -2.03
CA ASN A 48 12.01 -2.07 -2.57
C ASN A 48 12.24 -3.38 -3.34
N GLY A 49 11.24 -3.78 -4.13
CA GLY A 49 11.26 -5.00 -4.93
C GLY A 49 11.16 -6.31 -4.13
N LYS A 50 10.71 -6.26 -2.88
CA LYS A 50 10.44 -7.45 -2.04
C LYS A 50 8.94 -7.60 -1.86
N VAL A 51 8.37 -8.71 -2.32
CA VAL A 51 6.93 -8.95 -2.36
C VAL A 51 6.47 -9.69 -1.11
N LEU A 52 5.52 -9.13 -0.38
CA LEU A 52 5.11 -9.63 0.94
C LEU A 52 4.64 -11.09 0.92
N HIS A 53 3.84 -11.52 -0.05
CA HIS A 53 3.28 -12.88 -0.03
C HIS A 53 4.16 -13.94 -0.73
N THR A 54 5.26 -13.55 -1.37
CA THR A 54 6.14 -14.48 -2.12
C THR A 54 7.62 -14.38 -1.74
N HIS A 55 7.98 -13.51 -0.80
CA HIS A 55 9.37 -13.30 -0.41
C HIS A 55 10.02 -14.58 0.15
N LYS A 56 11.33 -14.70 -0.10
CA LYS A 56 12.19 -15.77 0.42
C LYS A 56 13.44 -15.15 1.03
N HIS A 57 14.10 -15.91 1.89
CA HIS A 57 15.36 -15.54 2.53
C HIS A 57 16.45 -16.58 2.27
N PRO A 58 17.73 -16.20 2.39
CA PRO A 58 18.80 -17.16 2.59
C PRO A 58 18.52 -18.01 3.83
N GLY A 59 18.68 -19.32 3.72
CA GLY A 59 18.52 -20.26 4.83
C GLY A 59 19.72 -20.24 5.77
N ASP A 60 19.52 -20.71 7.00
CA ASP A 60 20.55 -20.77 8.04
C ASP A 60 21.71 -21.74 7.73
N SER A 61 21.49 -22.67 6.80
CA SER A 61 22.41 -23.76 6.45
C SER A 61 22.86 -23.68 4.98
N GLY A 62 22.84 -22.48 4.38
CA GLY A 62 23.27 -22.23 2.99
C GLY A 62 22.22 -22.55 1.92
N GLY A 63 20.99 -22.89 2.31
CA GLY A 63 19.85 -23.07 1.40
C GLY A 63 19.04 -21.80 1.16
N THR A 64 17.79 -21.96 0.71
CA THR A 64 16.80 -20.88 0.56
C THR A 64 15.51 -21.30 1.26
N THR A 65 14.85 -20.38 1.96
CA THR A 65 13.56 -20.67 2.61
C THR A 65 12.45 -20.94 1.59
N GLY A 66 11.33 -21.51 2.05
CA GLY A 66 10.04 -21.39 1.37
C GLY A 66 9.52 -19.94 1.38
N SER A 67 8.41 -19.73 0.68
CA SER A 67 7.57 -18.53 0.83
C SER A 67 6.82 -18.57 2.18
N PRO A 68 6.17 -17.48 2.62
CA PRO A 68 5.29 -17.51 3.78
C PRO A 68 4.27 -18.67 3.72
N LEU A 69 3.96 -19.26 4.88
CA LEU A 69 3.01 -20.35 5.05
C LEU A 69 1.57 -19.92 4.78
#